data_AF-X1QHS2-F1
#
_entry.id   AF-X1QHS2-F1
#
_cell.length_a   1.000
_cell.length_b   1.000
_cell.length_c   1.000
_cell.angle_alpha   90.00
_cell.angle_beta   90.00
_cell.angle_gamma   90.00
#
_symmetry.space_group_name_H-M   'P 1'
#
loop_
_entity.id
_entity.type
_entity.pdbx_description
1 polymer ?
#
loop_
_entity_poly.entity_id
_entity_poly.type
_entity_poly.pdbx_seq_one_letter_code
_entity_poly.pdbx_strand_id
1 'polypeptide(L)' 'ELVDREVLKYRNLEEFKENLRSVFEKDERYQICREAAKEYAEKNSSEKIAREFLELFQKL' A
#
# COMPACT_ATOMS: atom_id res chain seq x y z
N GLU A 1 8.19 -10.43 -2.49
CA GLU A 1 6.80 -10.09 -2.84
C GLU A 1 6.76 -8.66 -3.36
N LEU A 2 6.15 -8.45 -4.53
CA LEU A 2 6.12 -7.15 -5.19
C LEU A 2 4.90 -6.37 -4.70
N VAL A 3 5.15 -5.33 -3.92
CA VAL A 3 4.20 -4.25 -3.62
C VAL A 3 3.90 -3.56 -4.94
N ASP A 4 2.83 -3.93 -5.64
CA ASP A 4 2.61 -3.53 -7.03
C ASP A 4 1.67 -2.35 -7.22
N ARG A 5 0.75 -2.10 -6.27
CA ARG A 5 -0.26 -1.04 -6.39
C ARG A 5 -0.22 -0.02 -5.26
N GLU A 6 0.36 -0.38 -4.13
CA GLU A 6 0.40 0.41 -2.90
C GLU A 6 1.44 1.55 -2.97
N VAL A 7 2.33 1.54 -3.98
CA VAL A 7 3.39 2.53 -4.16
C VAL A 7 3.46 2.95 -5.62
N LEU A 8 3.52 4.27 -5.86
CA LEU A 8 3.81 4.85 -7.17
C LEU A 8 5.30 4.69 -7.52
N LYS A 9 5.62 3.58 -8.19
CA LYS A 9 6.98 3.33 -8.70
C LYS A 9 7.30 4.25 -9.88
N TYR A 10 8.58 4.55 -10.06
CA TYR A 10 9.11 5.28 -11.20
C TYR A 10 10.51 4.76 -11.52
N ARG A 11 10.88 4.78 -12.79
CA ARG A 11 12.20 4.34 -13.29
C ARG A 11 13.06 5.50 -13.81
N ASN A 12 12.42 6.63 -14.10
CA ASN A 12 13.05 7.81 -14.68
C ASN A 12 12.36 9.09 -14.21
N LEU A 13 12.94 10.23 -14.60
CA LEU A 13 12.46 11.55 -14.21
C LEU A 13 11.06 11.87 -14.76
N GLU A 14 10.72 11.37 -15.94
CA GLU A 14 9.43 11.67 -16.57
C GLU A 14 8.29 10.95 -15.83
N GLU A 15 8.46 9.65 -15.58
CA GLU A 15 7.52 8.88 -14.74
C GLU A 15 7.37 9.48 -13.34
N PHE A 16 8.44 10.01 -12.76
CA PHE A 16 8.38 10.69 -11.47
C PHE A 16 7.52 11.97 -11.52
N LYS A 17 7.68 12.79 -12.56
CA LYS A 17 6.86 14.01 -12.75
C LYS A 17 5.39 13.66 -12.98
N GLU A 18 5.10 12.63 -13.76
CA GLU A 18 3.74 12.15 -13.97
C GLU A 18 3.10 11.68 -12.66
N ASN A 19 3.83 10.91 -11.85
CA ASN A 19 3.37 10.48 -10.53
C ASN A 19 3.07 11.68 -9.63
N LEU A 20 3.95 12.68 -9.59
CA LEU A 20 3.72 13.89 -8.81
C LEU A 20 2.46 14.63 -9.26
N ARG A 21 2.29 14.81 -10.58
CA ARG A 21 1.09 15.45 -11.13
C ARG A 21 -0.18 14.71 -10.71
N SER A 22 -0.20 13.39 -10.86
CA SER A 22 -1.30 12.51 -10.45
C SER A 22 -1.67 12.69 -8.96
N VAL A 23 -0.67 12.78 -8.07
CA VAL A 23 -0.88 13.02 -6.63
C VAL A 23 -1.54 14.38 -6.37
N PHE A 24 -1.11 15.44 -7.06
CA PHE A 24 -1.69 16.78 -6.89
C PHE A 24 -3.10 16.89 -7.49
N GLU A 25 -3.33 16.28 -8.65
CA GLU A 25 -4.63 16.26 -9.32
C GLU A 25 -5.62 15.28 -8.66
N LYS A 26 -5.14 14.38 -7.81
CA LYS A 26 -5.92 13.32 -7.15
C LYS A 26 -6.69 12.44 -8.15
N ASP A 27 -6.05 12.17 -9.28
CA ASP A 27 -6.62 11.38 -10.38
C ASP A 27 -6.83 9.91 -9.99
N GLU A 28 -7.38 9.14 -10.92
CA GLU A 28 -7.69 7.71 -10.72
C GLU A 28 -6.45 6.89 -10.31
N ARG A 29 -5.30 7.16 -10.91
CA ARG A 29 -4.04 6.47 -10.58
C ARG A 29 -3.67 6.71 -9.12
N TYR A 30 -3.79 7.95 -8.64
CA TYR A 30 -3.56 8.28 -7.24
C TYR A 30 -4.56 7.58 -6.32
N GLN A 31 -5.86 7.59 -6.65
CA GLN A 31 -6.88 6.96 -5.80
C GLN A 31 -6.67 5.46 -5.65
N ILE A 32 -6.43 4.76 -6.76
CA ILE A 32 -6.15 3.31 -6.75
C ILE A 32 -4.94 3.01 -5.86
N CYS A 33 -3.87 3.80 -6.00
CA CYS A 33 -2.67 3.60 -5.19
C CYS A 33 -2.94 3.84 -3.70
N ARG A 34 -3.67 4.91 -3.38
CA ARG A 34 -4.01 5.28 -2.01
C ARG A 34 -4.89 4.22 -1.33
N GLU A 35 -5.88 3.67 -2.04
CA GLU A 35 -6.74 2.61 -1.52
C GLU A 35 -5.94 1.33 -1.26
N ALA A 36 -5.11 0.90 -2.21
CA ALA A 36 -4.24 -0.26 -2.04
C ALA A 36 -3.27 -0.07 -0.86
N ALA A 37 -2.66 1.11 -0.73
CA ALA A 37 -1.77 1.42 0.38
C ALA A 37 -2.47 1.36 1.74
N LYS A 38 -3.71 1.87 1.81
CA LYS A 38 -4.53 1.79 3.01
C LYS A 38 -4.85 0.33 3.37
N GLU A 39 -5.32 -0.46 2.41
CA GLU A 39 -5.65 -1.87 2.63
C GLU A 39 -4.43 -2.67 3.11
N TYR A 40 -3.26 -2.43 2.51
CA TYR A 40 -2.02 -3.05 2.91
C TYR A 40 -1.64 -2.68 4.36
N ALA A 41 -1.72 -1.39 4.71
CA ALA A 41 -1.40 -0.93 6.06
C ALA A 41 -2.35 -1.52 7.12
N GLU A 42 -3.65 -1.64 6.81
CA GLU A 42 -4.63 -2.26 7.70
C GLU A 42 -4.38 -3.76 7.87
N LYS A 43 -4.13 -4.48 6.76
CA LYS A 43 -3.86 -5.92 6.76
C LYS A 43 -2.58 -6.29 7.49
N ASN A 44 -1.56 -5.44 7.44
CA ASN A 44 -0.25 -5.68 8.03
C ASN A 44 -0.02 -4.83 9.29
N SER A 45 -1.09 -4.32 9.89
CA SER A 45 -1.01 -3.55 11.15
C SER A 45 -0.50 -4.43 12.29
N SER A 46 0.28 -3.85 13.19
CA SER A 46 0.85 -4.57 14.34
C SER A 46 -0.23 -5.24 15.20
N GLU A 47 -1.40 -4.62 15.34
CA GLU A 47 -2.54 -5.19 16.06
C GLU A 47 -3.05 -6.48 15.40
N LYS A 48 -3.25 -6.45 14.08
CA LYS A 48 -3.75 -7.62 13.35
C LYS A 48 -2.73 -8.75 13.36
N ILE A 49 -1.45 -8.45 13.14
CA ILE A 49 -0.37 -9.43 13.25
C ILE A 49 -0.34 -10.03 14.65
N ALA A 50 -0.36 -9.22 15.72
CA ALA A 50 -0.36 -9.72 17.10
C ALA A 50 -1.55 -10.66 17.38
N ARG A 51 -2.73 -10.33 16.85
CA ARG A 51 -3.93 -11.17 16.97
C ARG A 51 -3.76 -12.52 16.29
N GLU A 52 -3.24 -12.54 15.05
CA GLU A 52 -2.96 -13.78 14.31
C GLU A 52 -1.95 -14.67 15.05
N PHE A 53 -0.93 -14.07 15.70
CA PHE A 53 0.00 -14.81 16.56
C PHE A 53 -0.69 -15.43 17.78
N LEU A 54 -1.53 -14.68 18.48
CA LEU A 54 -2.28 -15.20 19.64
C LEU A 54 -3.20 -16.35 19.25
N GLU A 55 -3.92 -16.24 18.12
CA GLU A 55 -4.75 -17.31 17.58
C GLU A 55 -3.94 -18.57 17.26
N LEU A 56 -2.71 -18.40 16.76
CA LEU A 56 -1.81 -19.52 16.50
C LEU A 56 -1.39 -20.22 17.80
N PHE A 57 -1.05 -19.47 18.85
CA PHE A 57 -0.72 -20.04 20.16
C PHE A 57 -1.91 -20.76 20.82
N GLN A 58 -3.14 -20.28 20.61
CA GLN A 58 -4.34 -20.93 21.16
C GLN A 58 -4.72 -22.24 20.47
N LYS A 59 -4.23 -22.46 19.25
CA LYS A 59 -4.49 -23.69 18.46
C LYS A 59 -3.46 -24.79 18.71
N LEU A 60 -2.41 -24.52 19.50
CA LEU A 60 -1.40 -25.48 19.95
C LEU A 60 -1.82 -26.09 21.30
#